data_AF-H1DCL7-F1
#
_entry.id   AF-H1DCL7-F1
#
_cell.length_a   1.000
_cell.length_b   1.000
_cell.length_c   1.000
_cell.angle_alpha   90.00
_cell.angle_beta   90.00
_cell.angle_gamma   90.00
#
_symmetry.space_group_name_H-M   'P 1'
#
loop_
_entity.id
_entity.type
_entity.pdbx_description
1 polymer ?
#
loop_
_entity_poly.entity_id
_entity_poly.type
_entity_poly.pdbx_seq_one_letter_code
_entity_poly.pdbx_strand_id
1 'polypeptide(L)'
;MAREYKNTSKTLIVCFSYTAGNTKRITEKIQQTIGGGLVCLEPVKSYSKNDNEVVNQGQEEVKRGCKPELKPLGIEVKELNEWINLLRTKL
;
A
#
# COMPACT_ATOMS: atom_id res chain seq x y z
N MET A 1 27.72 -17.59 4.90
CA MET A 1 27.41 -16.35 5.66
C MET A 1 26.18 -15.69 5.04
N ALA A 2 24.98 -16.05 5.48
CA ALA A 2 23.74 -15.33 5.16
C ALA A 2 23.15 -14.91 6.50
N ARG A 3 23.03 -13.60 6.72
CA ARG A 3 22.55 -13.04 7.98
C ARG A 3 21.03 -13.17 7.95
N GLU A 4 20.48 -14.08 8.76
CA GLU A 4 19.04 -14.11 9.03
C GLU A 4 18.63 -12.75 9.59
N TYR A 5 17.93 -11.97 8.78
CA TYR A 5 17.28 -10.75 9.24
C TYR A 5 16.06 -11.15 10.06
N LYS A 6 16.25 -11.26 11.38
CA LYS A 6 15.14 -11.35 12.32
C LYS A 6 14.37 -10.03 12.26
N ASN A 7 13.26 -10.03 11.52
CA ASN A 7 12.39 -8.87 11.35
C ASN A 7 11.68 -8.58 12.68
N THR A 8 12.27 -7.74 13.52
CA THR A 8 11.80 -7.46 14.89
C THR A 8 10.67 -6.44 14.95
N SER A 9 10.30 -5.79 13.84
CA SER A 9 9.09 -4.98 13.75
C SER A 9 8.01 -5.75 12.99
N LYS A 10 6.96 -6.11 13.72
CA LYS A 10 5.64 -6.36 13.15
C LYS A 10 5.08 -5.00 12.68
N THR A 11 5.64 -4.41 11.63
CA THR A 11 5.12 -3.18 11.03
C THR A 11 5.06 -3.35 9.53
N LEU A 12 3.86 -3.16 8.97
CA LEU A 12 3.64 -3.12 7.53
C LEU A 12 3.27 -1.69 7.12
N ILE A 13 4.08 -1.11 6.24
CA ILE A 13 3.83 0.20 5.64
C ILE A 13 3.14 -0.05 4.31
N VAL A 14 1.91 0.46 4.18
CA VAL A 14 1.12 0.36 2.96
C VAL A 14 1.02 1.74 2.32
N CYS A 15 1.39 1.83 1.04
CA CYS A 15 1.45 3.05 0.26
C CYS A 15 0.52 2.96 -0.95
N PHE A 16 -0.15 4.05 -1.28
CA PHE A 16 -0.67 4.29 -2.63
C PHE A 16 -0.12 5.64 -3.11
N SER A 17 0.38 5.70 -4.34
CA SER A 17 0.95 6.92 -4.92
C SER A 17 0.47 7.08 -6.35
N TYR A 18 -0.42 8.05 -6.56
CA TYR A 18 -1.06 8.31 -7.85
C TYR A 18 -0.08 8.85 -8.91
N THR A 19 0.67 9.92 -8.61
CA THR A 19 1.65 10.56 -9.52
C THR A 19 2.99 10.82 -8.81
N ALA A 20 4.03 11.16 -9.59
CA ALA A 20 5.36 11.68 -9.22
C ALA A 20 6.15 10.98 -8.07
N GLY A 21 5.57 9.96 -7.44
CA GLY A 21 6.14 9.20 -6.34
C GLY A 21 6.25 9.95 -5.02
N ASN A 22 5.53 11.06 -4.78
CA ASN A 22 5.69 11.83 -3.54
C ASN A 22 5.40 10.97 -2.30
N THR A 23 4.22 10.33 -2.26
CA THR A 23 3.85 9.43 -1.16
C THR A 23 4.80 8.24 -1.09
N LYS A 24 5.17 7.66 -2.23
CA LYS A 24 6.14 6.56 -2.31
C LYS A 24 7.47 6.92 -1.64
N ARG A 25 8.06 8.06 -2.00
CA ARG A 25 9.31 8.57 -1.42
C ARG A 25 9.22 8.78 0.08
N ILE A 26 8.08 9.29 0.57
CA ILE A 26 7.85 9.44 2.01
C ILE A 26 7.80 8.07 2.69
N THR A 27 7.08 7.10 2.13
CA THR A 27 6.98 5.76 2.71
C THR A 27 8.31 4.99 2.69
N GLU A 28 9.15 5.20 1.67
CA GLU A 28 10.52 4.68 1.63
C GLU A 28 11.37 5.26 2.76
N LYS A 29 11.28 6.58 3.01
CA LYS A 29 11.98 7.22 4.14
C LYS A 29 11.48 6.70 5.50
N ILE A 30 10.17 6.50 5.65
CA ILE A 30 9.59 5.93 6.87
C ILE A 30 10.14 4.52 7.09
N GLN A 31 10.10 3.66 6.06
CA GLN A 31 10.65 2.29 6.15
C GLN A 31 12.13 2.30 6.54
N GLN A 32 12.94 3.16 5.93
CA GLN A 32 14.35 3.31 6.27
C GLN A 32 14.56 3.74 7.74
N THR A 33 13.61 4.49 8.31
CA THR A 33 13.70 5.00 9.68
C THR A 33 13.25 3.98 10.72
N ILE A 34 12.15 3.26 10.48
CA ILE A 34 11.51 2.40 11.49
C ILE A 34 11.65 0.89 11.20
N GLY A 35 12.22 0.53 10.05
CA GLY A 35 12.22 -0.84 9.54
C GLY A 35 10.83 -1.34 9.12
N GLY A 36 10.68 -2.66 8.97
CA GLY A 36 9.42 -3.31 8.61
C GLY A 36 9.19 -3.47 7.10
N GLY A 37 8.05 -4.06 6.75
CA GLY A 37 7.67 -4.30 5.35
C GLY A 37 7.12 -3.05 4.67
N LEU A 38 7.34 -2.89 3.36
CA LEU A 38 6.74 -1.83 2.55
C LEU A 38 6.04 -2.41 1.34
N VAL A 39 4.81 -1.96 1.10
CA VAL A 39 3.97 -2.39 -0.01
C VAL A 39 3.38 -1.18 -0.69
N CYS A 40 3.58 -1.05 -2.00
CA CYS A 40 2.91 -0.04 -2.80
C CYS A 40 1.76 -0.69 -3.56
N LEU A 41 0.54 -0.23 -3.30
CA LEU A 41 -0.65 -0.66 -4.00
C LEU A 41 -0.63 -0.12 -5.43
N GLU A 42 -0.88 -1.01 -6.38
CA GLU A 42 -1.04 -0.65 -7.78
C GLU A 42 -2.42 -1.05 -8.26
N PRO A 43 -3.25 -0.11 -8.76
CA PRO A 43 -4.50 -0.46 -9.38
C PRO A 43 -4.24 -1.18 -10.70
N VAL A 44 -5.10 -2.15 -11.04
CA VAL A 44 -5.04 -2.84 -12.34
C VAL A 44 -5.24 -1.82 -13.47
N LYS A 45 -6.21 -0.92 -13.31
CA LYS A 45 -6.43 0.22 -14.21
C LYS A 45 -5.76 1.46 -13.65
N SER A 46 -4.77 1.99 -14.37
CA SER A 46 -4.13 3.26 -13.98
C SER A 46 -5.13 4.42 -14.02
N TYR A 47 -5.01 5.32 -13.05
CA TYR A 47 -5.70 6.62 -13.08
C TYR A 47 -5.21 7.46 -14.27
N SER A 48 -6.09 8.32 -14.80
CA SER A 48 -5.70 9.31 -15.81
C SER A 48 -4.51 10.13 -15.30
N LYS A 49 -3.63 10.64 -16.17
CA LYS A 49 -2.56 11.57 -15.77
C LYS A 49 -2.98 13.04 -15.85
N ASN A 50 -4.20 13.31 -16.29
CA ASN A 50 -4.78 14.64 -16.36
C ASN A 50 -5.37 15.00 -14.99
N ASP A 51 -4.88 16.08 -14.39
CA ASP A 51 -5.27 16.51 -13.04
C ASP A 51 -6.77 16.79 -12.91
N ASN A 52 -7.40 17.37 -13.93
CA ASN A 52 -8.83 17.64 -13.88
C ASN A 52 -9.66 16.36 -13.97
N GLU A 53 -9.23 15.42 -14.82
CA GLU A 53 -9.92 14.14 -14.98
C GLU A 53 -9.82 13.27 -13.72
N VAL A 54 -8.64 13.18 -13.11
CA VAL A 54 -8.45 12.37 -11.90
C VAL A 54 -9.20 12.96 -10.70
N VAL A 55 -9.28 14.29 -10.57
CA VAL A 55 -10.02 14.92 -9.49
C VAL A 55 -11.51 14.59 -9.61
N ASN A 56 -12.06 14.72 -10.81
CA ASN A 56 -13.45 14.36 -11.08
C ASN A 56 -13.70 12.86 -10.87
N GLN A 57 -12.81 12.00 -11.36
CA GLN A 57 -12.88 10.56 -11.16
C GLN A 57 -12.87 10.22 -9.65
N GLY A 58 -11.95 10.79 -8.88
CA GLY A 58 -11.82 10.54 -7.45
C GLY A 58 -13.06 10.96 -6.65
N GLN A 59 -13.65 12.11 -6.98
CA GLN A 59 -14.90 12.55 -6.35
C GLN A 59 -16.05 11.56 -6.61
N GLU A 60 -16.19 11.08 -7.84
CA GLU A 60 -17.23 10.13 -8.20
C GLU A 60 -16.99 8.74 -7.58
N GLU A 61 -15.73 8.30 -7.51
CA GLU A 61 -15.35 7.04 -6.85
C GLU A 61 -15.73 7.06 -5.36
N VAL A 62 -15.46 8.16 -4.66
CA VAL A 62 -15.85 8.33 -3.25
C VAL A 62 -17.37 8.27 -3.08
N LYS A 63 -18.13 9.02 -3.90
CA LYS A 63 -19.61 9.03 -3.83
C LYS A 63 -20.21 7.64 -4.02
N ARG A 64 -19.61 6.81 -4.87
CA ARG A 64 -20.10 5.48 -5.22
C ARG A 64 -19.54 4.37 -4.33
N GLY A 65 -18.62 4.69 -3.41
CA GLY A 65 -17.91 3.71 -2.61
C GLY A 65 -17.07 2.74 -3.47
N CYS A 66 -16.50 3.25 -4.56
CA CYS A 66 -15.72 2.44 -5.51
C CYS A 66 -14.50 1.82 -4.81
N LYS A 67 -14.23 0.55 -5.14
CA LYS A 67 -13.07 -0.21 -4.66
C LYS A 67 -12.28 -0.66 -5.88
N PRO A 68 -11.27 0.11 -6.34
CA PRO A 68 -10.52 -0.24 -7.53
C PRO A 68 -9.81 -1.58 -7.33
N GLU A 69 -9.83 -2.40 -8.38
CA GLU A 69 -9.10 -3.66 -8.39
C GLU A 69 -7.59 -3.40 -8.32
N LEU A 70 -6.90 -4.16 -7.48
CA LEU A 70 -5.46 -4.03 -7.25
C LEU A 70 -4.72 -5.18 -7.89
N LYS A 71 -3.53 -4.90 -8.42
CA LYS A 71 -2.57 -5.94 -8.81
C LYS A 71 -2.17 -6.77 -7.59
N PRO A 72 -1.77 -8.04 -7.79
CA PRO A 72 -1.23 -8.85 -6.72
C PRO A 72 -0.04 -8.17 -6.03
N LEU A 73 -0.02 -8.19 -4.69
CA LEU A 73 1.00 -7.48 -3.90
C LEU A 73 2.40 -8.11 -3.99
N GLY A 74 2.51 -9.35 -4.49
CA GLY A 74 3.80 -10.03 -4.68
C GLY A 74 4.51 -10.44 -3.37
N ILE A 75 3.80 -10.39 -2.23
CA ILE A 75 4.32 -10.78 -0.91
C ILE A 75 3.73 -12.15 -0.57
N GLU A 76 4.53 -13.05 -0.01
CA GLU A 76 4.00 -14.30 0.54
C GLU A 76 2.96 -13.97 1.62
N VAL A 77 1.73 -14.37 1.34
CA VAL A 77 0.49 -14.06 2.07
C VAL A 77 0.54 -14.47 3.56
N LYS A 78 1.52 -15.27 4.01
CA LYS A 78 1.66 -15.72 5.39
C LYS A 78 1.79 -14.58 6.40
N GLU A 79 2.62 -13.57 6.13
CA GLU A 79 2.77 -12.41 7.02
C GLU A 79 1.54 -11.50 6.96
N LEU A 80 0.95 -11.31 5.78
CA LEU A 80 -0.25 -10.47 5.61
C LEU A 80 -1.50 -11.09 6.26
N ASN A 81 -1.62 -12.41 6.25
CA ASN A 81 -2.74 -13.12 6.88
C ASN A 81 -2.72 -12.96 8.40
N GLU A 82 -1.55 -12.95 9.04
CA GLU A 82 -1.46 -12.64 10.47
C GLU A 82 -1.99 -11.24 10.77
N TRP A 83 -1.65 -10.26 9.93
CA TRP A 83 -2.16 -8.89 10.04
C TRP A 83 -3.66 -8.77 9.82
N ILE A 84 -4.19 -9.41 8.77
CA ILE A 84 -5.61 -9.43 8.46
C ILE A 84 -6.40 -10.09 9.60
N ASN A 85 -5.90 -11.21 10.13
CA ASN A 85 -6.53 -11.91 11.24
C ASN A 85 -6.51 -11.07 12.52
N LEU A 86 -5.39 -10.39 12.82
CA LEU A 86 -5.31 -9.45 13.95
C LEU A 86 -6.34 -8.31 13.84
N LEU A 87 -6.49 -7.71 12.65
CA LEU A 87 -7.47 -6.64 12.41
C LEU A 87 -8.91 -7.15 12.56
N ARG A 88 -9.21 -8.37 12.11
CA ARG A 88 -10.54 -9.00 12.26
C ARG A 88 -10.91 -9.36 13.69
N THR A 89 -9.92 -9.56 14.56
CA THR A 89 -10.16 -9.91 15.98
C THR A 89 -10.25 -8.70 16.92
N LYS A 90 -9.88 -7.50 16.46
CA LYS A 90 -9.82 -6.28 17.28
C LYS A 90 -10.87 -5.21 16.92
N LEU A 91 -11.67 -5.45 15.89
CA LEU A 91 -12.85 -4.67 15.49
C LEU A 91 -14.08 -5.54 15.67
#